data_AF-A0A395P1G4-F1
#
_entry.id   AF-A0A395P1G4-F1
#
_cell.length_a   1.000
_cell.length_b   1.000
_cell.length_c   1.000
_cell.angle_alpha   90.00
_cell.angle_beta   90.00
_cell.angle_gamma   90.00
#
_symmetry.space_group_name_H-M   'P 1'
#
loop_
_entity.id
_entity.type
_entity.pdbx_description
1 polymer ?
#
loop_
_entity_poly.entity_id
_entity_poly.type
_entity_poly.pdbx_seq_one_letter_code
_entity_poly.pdbx_strand_id
1 'polypeptide(L)'
;MQGQACIYRTARNSEPKVDDDAPLPSLATSKLDLVPDREGKAMAAVRFLDPELFQRSLKGTPLTLLTANRVPRYVQNLVMGRETPLRIATEYYQLVHPWLPIISKRKVYERLLSPLVPIRVDVAFLLLCMSLLASSYKEIEDPDGSLEYRAAVQYFTEIQRSGIVTPEVLQGCILLAIYEWGHAIYPAAEISIGTSLRYALSLGMGWNKTTQGALDSTWADEEEERRTWWAIYVIERLV
;
A
#
# COMPACT_ATOMS: atom_id res chain seq x y z
N MET A 1 -31.98 10.25 28.03
CA MET A 1 -30.65 9.89 27.50
C MET A 1 -30.07 8.80 28.38
N GLN A 2 -30.27 7.54 28.02
CA GLN A 2 -29.77 6.38 28.78
C GLN A 2 -28.50 5.89 28.11
N GLY A 3 -27.35 6.13 28.74
CA GLY A 3 -26.07 5.57 28.31
C GLY A 3 -25.97 4.12 28.77
N GLN A 4 -25.86 3.19 27.82
CA GLN A 4 -25.49 1.81 28.12
C GLN A 4 -23.97 1.74 28.32
N ALA A 5 -23.56 1.36 29.53
CA ALA A 5 -22.16 1.07 29.83
C ALA A 5 -21.83 -0.37 29.43
N CYS A 6 -20.82 -0.55 28.59
CA CYS A 6 -20.30 -1.87 28.24
C CYS A 6 -19.53 -2.45 29.43
N ILE A 7 -20.05 -3.54 30.01
CA ILE A 7 -19.38 -4.31 31.07
C ILE A 7 -18.58 -5.42 30.40
N TYR A 8 -17.24 -5.38 30.52
CA TYR A 8 -16.40 -6.50 30.13
C TYR A 8 -16.48 -7.60 31.20
N ARG A 9 -16.84 -8.81 30.75
CA ARG A 9 -16.94 -10.00 31.58
C ARG A 9 -15.52 -10.53 31.83
N THR A 10 -14.95 -10.26 33.00
CA THR A 10 -13.69 -10.88 33.43
C THR A 10 -13.93 -12.36 33.74
N ALA A 11 -13.33 -13.24 32.95
CA ALA A 11 -13.29 -14.66 33.27
C ALA A 11 -12.45 -14.86 34.53
N ARG A 12 -13.08 -15.37 35.60
CA ARG A 12 -12.37 -15.86 36.79
C ARG A 12 -11.60 -17.12 36.40
N ASN A 13 -10.30 -16.99 36.20
CA ASN A 13 -9.40 -18.15 36.17
C ASN A 13 -9.05 -18.50 37.62
N SER A 14 -9.41 -19.72 38.01
CA SER A 14 -8.86 -20.41 39.17
C SER A 14 -7.35 -20.55 39.03
N GLU A 15 -6.61 -20.14 40.04
CA GLU A 15 -5.15 -20.26 40.14
C GLU A 15 -4.72 -21.74 40.09
N PRO A 16 -3.75 -22.13 39.23
CA PRO A 16 -3.06 -23.40 39.40
C PRO A 16 -1.90 -23.23 40.39
N LYS A 17 -1.74 -24.23 41.27
CA LYS A 17 -0.64 -24.40 42.22
C LYS A 17 0.73 -24.28 41.54
N VAL A 18 1.64 -23.57 42.21
CA VAL A 18 3.07 -23.48 41.88
C VAL A 18 3.75 -24.75 42.36
N ASP A 19 4.27 -25.55 41.43
CA ASP A 19 5.32 -26.53 41.70
C ASP A 19 6.63 -25.94 41.15
N ASP A 20 7.52 -25.55 42.07
CA ASP A 20 8.91 -25.17 41.79
C ASP A 20 9.68 -26.44 41.40
N ASP A 21 9.96 -26.64 40.11
CA ASP A 21 11.15 -27.34 39.57
C ASP A 21 10.97 -27.62 38.06
N ALA A 22 11.29 -26.65 37.21
CA ALA A 22 11.57 -26.88 35.78
C ALA A 22 12.42 -25.74 35.19
N PRO A 23 13.42 -26.03 34.33
CA PRO A 23 14.33 -25.00 33.83
C PRO A 23 13.63 -24.07 32.82
N LEU A 24 13.95 -22.78 32.92
CA LEU A 24 13.44 -21.67 32.10
C LEU A 24 13.43 -22.04 30.59
N PRO A 25 12.29 -21.95 29.88
CA PRO A 25 12.28 -22.12 28.44
C PRO A 25 12.94 -20.90 27.80
N SER A 26 13.99 -21.15 27.03
CA SER A 26 14.65 -20.17 26.18
C SER A 26 13.61 -19.50 25.27
N LEU A 27 13.78 -18.18 25.05
CA LEU A 27 13.07 -17.44 24.02
C LEU A 27 13.38 -18.08 22.66
N ALA A 28 12.61 -19.09 22.28
CA ALA A 28 12.55 -19.57 20.92
C ALA A 28 11.90 -18.44 20.13
N THR A 29 12.70 -17.73 19.34
CA THR A 29 12.25 -16.93 18.21
C THR A 29 11.40 -17.81 17.31
N SER A 30 10.09 -17.84 17.56
CA SER A 30 9.13 -18.45 16.66
C SER A 30 9.17 -17.61 15.38
N LYS A 31 9.68 -18.20 14.30
CA LYS A 31 9.47 -17.67 12.95
C LYS A 31 7.98 -17.35 12.82
N LEU A 32 7.65 -16.07 12.61
CA LEU A 32 6.31 -15.69 12.21
C LEU A 32 6.10 -16.22 10.79
N ASP A 33 5.54 -17.42 10.69
CA ASP A 33 4.87 -17.83 9.46
C ASP A 33 3.61 -16.96 9.32
N LEU A 34 3.76 -15.84 8.61
CA LEU A 34 2.76 -14.78 8.40
C LEU A 34 1.55 -15.21 7.54
N VAL A 35 1.38 -16.52 7.29
CA VAL A 35 0.24 -17.04 6.54
C VAL A 35 -0.68 -17.76 7.53
N PRO A 36 -1.78 -17.14 7.99
CA PRO A 36 -2.70 -17.81 8.91
C PRO A 36 -3.36 -19.01 8.22
N ASP A 37 -3.41 -20.12 8.94
CA ASP A 37 -4.18 -21.31 8.57
C ASP A 37 -5.67 -20.98 8.36
N ARG A 38 -6.44 -21.86 7.70
CA ARG A 38 -7.87 -21.65 7.41
C ARG A 38 -8.68 -21.28 8.66
N GLU A 39 -8.38 -21.89 9.80
CA GLU A 39 -9.03 -21.56 11.08
C GLU A 39 -8.60 -20.18 11.61
N GLY A 40 -7.31 -19.83 11.46
CA GLY A 40 -6.79 -18.51 11.82
C GLY A 40 -7.40 -17.39 10.99
N LYS A 41 -7.66 -17.64 9.70
CA LYS A 41 -8.38 -16.72 8.81
C LYS A 41 -9.83 -16.53 9.25
N ALA A 42 -10.54 -17.59 9.61
CA ALA A 42 -11.91 -17.50 10.11
C ALA A 42 -12.00 -16.71 11.43
N MET A 43 -11.04 -16.90 12.35
CA MET A 43 -10.98 -16.15 13.59
C MET A 43 -10.64 -14.66 13.35
N ALA A 44 -9.78 -14.37 12.38
CA ALA A 44 -9.49 -13.00 11.96
C ALA A 44 -10.71 -12.31 11.35
N ALA A 45 -11.55 -13.04 10.59
CA ALA A 45 -12.76 -12.52 9.95
C ALA A 45 -13.75 -11.92 10.96
N VAL A 46 -13.87 -12.51 12.16
CA VAL A 46 -14.76 -12.03 13.24
C VAL A 46 -14.35 -10.64 13.77
N ARG A 47 -13.09 -10.24 13.58
CA ARG A 47 -12.59 -8.92 13.99
C ARG A 47 -12.93 -7.81 12.99
N PHE A 48 -13.41 -8.15 11.80
CA PHE A 48 -13.81 -7.18 10.79
C PHE A 48 -15.29 -6.82 10.93
N LEU A 49 -15.63 -5.58 10.59
CA LEU A 49 -17.01 -5.08 10.60
C LEU A 49 -17.90 -5.80 9.57
N ASP A 50 -17.30 -6.33 8.49
CA ASP A 50 -17.98 -7.12 7.46
C ASP A 50 -17.18 -8.41 7.18
N PRO A 51 -17.62 -9.56 7.73
CA PRO A 51 -16.94 -10.84 7.54
C PRO A 51 -17.07 -11.39 6.11
N GLU A 52 -18.13 -11.04 5.38
CA GLU A 52 -18.32 -11.46 3.98
C GLU A 52 -17.34 -10.74 3.05
N LEU A 53 -17.13 -9.44 3.30
CA LEU A 53 -16.14 -8.65 2.59
C LEU A 53 -14.71 -9.14 2.85
N PHE A 54 -14.40 -9.52 4.09
CA PHE A 54 -13.13 -10.15 4.42
C PHE A 54 -12.95 -11.51 3.71
N GLN A 55 -13.99 -12.35 3.68
CA GLN A 55 -13.92 -13.61 2.93
C GLN A 55 -13.76 -13.40 1.41
N ARG A 56 -14.32 -12.33 0.84
CA ARG A 56 -14.07 -11.94 -0.56
C ARG A 56 -12.63 -11.48 -0.78
N SER A 57 -12.04 -10.72 0.14
CA SER A 57 -10.61 -10.39 0.11
C SER A 57 -9.75 -11.67 0.12
N LEU A 58 -10.07 -12.64 0.97
CA LEU A 58 -9.33 -13.91 1.04
C LEU A 58 -9.41 -14.74 -0.25
N LYS A 59 -10.47 -14.57 -1.06
CA LYS A 59 -10.66 -15.25 -2.34
C LYS A 59 -9.94 -14.56 -3.50
N GLY A 60 -9.17 -13.49 -3.24
CA GLY A 60 -8.42 -12.76 -4.26
C GLY A 60 -9.27 -11.90 -5.19
N THR A 61 -10.58 -11.77 -4.91
CA THR A 61 -11.41 -10.79 -5.62
C THR A 61 -11.01 -9.38 -5.17
N PRO A 62 -10.63 -8.48 -6.10
CA PRO A 62 -10.26 -7.12 -5.75
C PRO A 62 -11.46 -6.44 -5.08
N LEU A 63 -11.26 -5.94 -3.87
CA LEU A 63 -12.26 -5.18 -3.13
C LEU A 63 -12.32 -3.77 -3.71
N THR A 64 -12.99 -3.59 -4.84
CA THR A 64 -13.43 -2.26 -5.27
C THR A 64 -14.76 -1.95 -4.61
N LEU A 65 -14.71 -1.33 -3.42
CA LEU A 65 -15.90 -0.72 -2.83
C LEU A 65 -16.45 0.33 -3.79
N LEU A 66 -17.76 0.30 -4.02
CA LEU A 66 -18.54 1.12 -4.97
C LEU A 66 -18.64 2.60 -4.56
N THR A 67 -17.56 3.21 -4.07
CA THR A 67 -17.51 4.63 -3.74
C THR A 67 -17.19 5.48 -4.97
N ALA A 68 -17.80 6.66 -5.04
CA ALA A 68 -17.72 7.59 -6.16
C ALA A 68 -16.26 7.90 -6.54
N ASN A 69 -15.84 7.29 -7.65
CA ASN A 69 -14.46 7.07 -8.05
C ASN A 69 -13.89 8.24 -8.86
N ARG A 70 -14.17 9.49 -8.45
CA ARG A 70 -13.78 10.68 -9.21
C ARG A 70 -12.57 11.35 -8.58
N VAL A 71 -11.54 11.59 -9.38
CA VAL A 71 -10.33 12.31 -8.97
C VAL A 71 -10.70 13.70 -8.42
N PRO A 72 -10.25 14.09 -7.22
CA PRO A 72 -10.52 15.42 -6.65
C PRO A 72 -9.94 16.56 -7.48
N ARG A 73 -10.63 17.72 -7.53
CA ARG A 73 -10.24 18.89 -8.35
C ARG A 73 -8.80 19.36 -8.12
N TYR A 74 -8.35 19.36 -6.87
CA TYR A 74 -6.99 19.79 -6.53
C TYR A 74 -5.92 18.87 -7.15
N VAL A 75 -6.18 17.57 -7.28
CA VAL A 75 -5.30 16.61 -7.99
C VAL A 75 -5.42 16.78 -9.50
N GLN A 76 -6.63 17.04 -10.02
CA GLN A 76 -6.82 17.23 -11.47
C GLN A 76 -5.96 18.37 -12.01
N ASN A 77 -5.88 19.48 -11.26
CA ASN A 77 -5.11 20.66 -11.65
C ASN A 77 -3.60 20.37 -11.72
N LEU A 78 -3.10 19.47 -10.88
CA LEU A 78 -1.67 19.10 -10.83
C LEU A 78 -1.31 18.07 -11.91
N VAL A 79 -2.20 17.11 -12.17
CA VAL A 79 -1.83 15.88 -12.89
C VAL A 79 -2.58 15.70 -14.22
N MET A 80 -3.81 16.21 -14.37
CA MET A 80 -4.70 15.92 -15.51
C MET A 80 -4.80 17.03 -16.58
N GLY A 81 -3.78 17.85 -16.75
CA GLY A 81 -3.61 18.68 -17.94
C GLY A 81 -3.46 17.85 -19.24
N ARG A 82 -3.67 18.47 -20.41
CA ARG A 82 -3.74 17.77 -21.71
C ARG A 82 -2.49 16.96 -22.09
N GLU A 83 -1.32 17.38 -21.61
CA GLU A 83 -0.03 16.72 -21.85
C GLU A 83 0.72 16.38 -20.55
N THR A 84 0.17 16.78 -19.40
CA THR A 84 0.86 16.62 -18.12
C THR A 84 1.07 15.16 -17.72
N PRO A 85 0.12 14.20 -17.89
CA PRO A 85 0.34 12.80 -17.53
C PRO A 85 1.51 12.16 -18.29
N LEU A 86 1.58 12.41 -19.60
CA LEU A 86 2.64 11.87 -20.46
C LEU A 86 3.99 12.50 -20.13
N ARG A 87 4.03 13.80 -19.87
CA ARG A 87 5.24 14.51 -19.43
C ARG A 87 5.74 13.95 -18.10
N ILE A 88 4.86 13.84 -17.11
CA ILE A 88 5.17 13.28 -15.78
C ILE A 88 5.73 11.86 -15.91
N ALA A 89 5.06 10.99 -16.67
CA ALA A 89 5.54 9.63 -16.89
C ALA A 89 6.93 9.62 -17.54
N THR A 90 7.15 10.46 -18.55
CA THR A 90 8.43 10.56 -19.26
C THR A 90 9.56 10.99 -18.32
N GLU A 91 9.33 12.03 -17.52
CA GLU A 91 10.31 12.52 -16.53
C GLU A 91 10.60 11.47 -15.46
N TYR A 92 9.58 10.82 -14.92
CA TYR A 92 9.73 9.70 -13.99
C TYR A 92 10.61 8.58 -14.57
N TYR A 93 10.37 8.20 -15.84
CA TYR A 93 11.12 7.11 -16.48
C TYR A 93 12.56 7.46 -16.83
N GLN A 94 12.89 8.75 -16.87
CA GLN A 94 14.25 9.25 -17.06
C GLN A 94 15.00 9.38 -15.73
N LEU A 95 14.34 9.89 -14.68
CA LEU A 95 14.99 10.27 -13.42
C LEU A 95 14.91 9.18 -12.35
N VAL A 96 13.77 8.51 -12.21
CA VAL A 96 13.49 7.60 -11.08
C VAL A 96 13.64 6.14 -11.49
N HIS A 97 13.05 5.76 -12.62
CA HIS A 97 13.02 4.36 -13.06
C HIS A 97 14.40 3.67 -13.20
N PRO A 98 15.50 4.35 -13.58
CA PRO A 98 16.82 3.70 -13.64
C PRO A 98 17.29 3.08 -12.31
N TRP A 99 16.92 3.66 -11.16
CA TRP A 99 17.30 3.16 -9.84
C TRP A 99 16.13 2.54 -9.06
N LEU A 100 14.87 2.78 -9.47
CA LEU A 100 13.67 2.18 -8.88
C LEU A 100 12.68 1.65 -9.96
N PRO A 101 12.98 0.51 -10.59
CA PRO A 101 12.18 -0.04 -11.67
C PRO A 101 10.94 -0.83 -11.20
N ILE A 102 10.07 -0.20 -10.39
CA ILE A 102 8.87 -0.85 -9.81
C ILE A 102 7.61 -0.78 -10.68
N ILE A 103 7.59 0.08 -11.70
CA ILE A 103 6.44 0.30 -12.58
C ILE A 103 6.82 -0.02 -14.03
N SER A 104 5.99 -0.81 -14.73
CA SER A 104 6.20 -1.14 -16.15
C SER A 104 5.86 0.02 -17.08
N LYS A 105 6.85 0.42 -17.89
CA LYS A 105 6.70 1.43 -18.96
C LYS A 105 5.52 1.11 -19.88
N ARG A 106 5.49 -0.13 -20.37
CA ARG A 106 4.48 -0.60 -21.32
C ARG A 106 3.07 -0.49 -20.72
N LYS A 107 2.90 -0.92 -19.46
CA LYS A 107 1.63 -0.83 -18.74
C LYS A 107 1.15 0.61 -18.62
N VAL A 108 2.03 1.54 -18.24
CA VAL A 108 1.65 2.95 -18.08
C VAL A 108 1.21 3.57 -19.40
N TYR A 109 2.02 3.48 -20.47
CA TYR A 109 1.70 4.14 -21.74
C TYR A 109 0.54 3.48 -22.50
N GLU A 110 0.44 2.16 -22.52
CA GLU A 110 -0.58 1.45 -23.32
C GLU A 110 -1.90 1.28 -22.57
N ARG A 111 -1.87 1.03 -21.25
CA ARG A 111 -3.06 0.69 -20.47
C ARG A 111 -3.55 1.84 -19.60
N LEU A 112 -2.66 2.50 -18.87
CA LEU A 112 -3.05 3.48 -17.83
C LEU A 112 -3.25 4.90 -18.38
N LEU A 113 -2.46 5.30 -19.37
CA LEU A 113 -2.50 6.62 -20.02
C LEU A 113 -3.17 6.59 -21.40
N SER A 114 -3.97 5.56 -21.68
CA SER A 114 -4.67 5.45 -22.95
C SER A 114 -5.64 6.64 -23.12
N PRO A 115 -5.56 7.40 -24.23
CA PRO A 115 -6.39 8.60 -24.42
C PRO A 115 -7.89 8.29 -24.58
N LEU A 116 -8.26 7.01 -24.72
CA LEU A 116 -9.64 6.57 -24.89
C LEU A 116 -10.37 6.36 -23.55
N VAL A 117 -9.64 6.33 -22.42
CA VAL A 117 -10.19 5.95 -21.11
C VAL A 117 -9.93 7.08 -20.11
N PRO A 118 -10.93 7.47 -19.28
CA PRO A 118 -10.70 8.45 -18.23
C PRO A 118 -9.67 7.92 -17.21
N ILE A 119 -8.80 8.81 -16.74
CA ILE A 119 -7.80 8.47 -15.72
C ILE A 119 -8.53 8.03 -14.45
N ARG A 120 -8.16 6.83 -13.98
CA ARG A 120 -8.67 6.23 -12.74
C ARG A 120 -8.05 6.92 -11.52
N VAL A 121 -8.70 6.80 -10.37
CA VAL A 121 -8.24 7.44 -9.12
C VAL A 121 -6.88 6.95 -8.65
N ASP A 122 -6.63 5.65 -8.79
CA ASP A 122 -5.37 5.00 -8.45
C ASP A 122 -4.23 5.43 -9.37
N VAL A 123 -4.51 5.52 -10.68
CA VAL A 123 -3.55 6.05 -11.66
C VAL A 123 -3.25 7.52 -11.41
N ALA A 124 -4.25 8.33 -11.07
CA ALA A 124 -4.04 9.74 -10.73
C ALA A 124 -3.13 9.90 -9.51
N PHE A 125 -3.24 9.01 -8.51
CA PHE A 125 -2.38 9.03 -7.33
C PHE A 125 -0.96 8.62 -7.67
N LEU A 126 -0.80 7.56 -8.46
CA LEU A 126 0.49 7.13 -8.97
C LEU A 126 1.19 8.26 -9.72
N LEU A 127 0.49 8.92 -10.64
CA LEU A 127 1.03 10.04 -11.40
C LEU A 127 1.39 11.23 -10.51
N LEU A 128 0.59 11.54 -9.49
CA LEU A 128 0.90 12.60 -8.52
C LEU A 128 2.21 12.30 -7.75
N CYS A 129 2.41 11.05 -7.34
CA CYS A 129 3.64 10.65 -6.65
C CYS A 129 4.84 10.60 -7.61
N MET A 130 4.63 10.20 -8.87
CA MET A 130 5.65 10.28 -9.92
C MET A 130 6.10 11.72 -10.17
N SER A 131 5.16 12.67 -10.26
CA SER A 131 5.50 14.09 -10.44
C SER A 131 6.23 14.65 -9.25
N LEU A 132 5.79 14.31 -8.03
CA LEU A 132 6.41 14.77 -6.79
C LEU A 132 7.91 14.40 -6.74
N LEU A 133 8.23 13.12 -6.99
CA LEU A 133 9.60 12.62 -6.94
C LEU A 133 10.45 13.08 -8.14
N ALA A 134 9.83 13.30 -9.31
CA ALA A 134 10.53 13.87 -10.45
C ALA A 134 10.87 15.37 -10.24
N SER A 135 9.97 16.13 -9.62
CA SER A 135 10.18 17.55 -9.29
C SER A 135 11.25 17.75 -8.23
N SER A 136 11.32 16.89 -7.22
CA SER A 136 12.34 17.01 -6.16
C SER A 136 13.78 16.86 -6.66
N TYR A 137 13.98 16.28 -7.84
CA TYR A 137 15.31 16.21 -8.46
C TYR A 137 15.71 17.51 -9.17
N LYS A 138 14.73 18.34 -9.56
CA LYS A 138 14.95 19.59 -10.31
C LYS A 138 15.14 20.78 -9.39
N GLU A 139 14.42 20.83 -8.29
CA GLU A 139 14.39 21.98 -7.38
C GLU A 139 14.51 21.51 -5.93
N ILE A 140 15.34 22.22 -5.13
CA ILE A 140 15.43 22.03 -3.69
C ILE A 140 14.30 22.87 -3.08
N GLU A 141 13.12 22.27 -2.94
CA GLU A 141 11.97 22.91 -2.28
C GLU A 141 11.93 22.55 -0.79
N ASP A 142 11.45 23.50 0.02
CA ASP A 142 11.08 23.21 1.40
C ASP A 142 9.92 22.19 1.41
N PRO A 143 10.02 21.06 2.14
CA PRO A 143 9.01 20.00 2.10
C PRO A 143 7.63 20.46 2.57
N ASP A 144 7.59 21.44 3.49
CA ASP A 144 6.37 22.02 4.05
C ASP A 144 5.66 22.97 3.05
N GLY A 145 6.39 23.43 2.04
CA GLY A 145 5.91 24.33 0.98
C GLY A 145 5.38 23.60 -0.27
N SER A 146 5.75 22.33 -0.48
CA SER A 146 5.38 21.60 -1.69
C SER A 146 3.87 21.32 -1.74
N LEU A 147 3.19 21.94 -2.70
CA LEU A 147 1.76 21.79 -2.94
C LEU A 147 1.44 20.34 -3.32
N GLU A 148 2.32 19.71 -4.09
CA GLU A 148 2.24 18.35 -4.58
C GLU A 148 2.32 17.35 -3.43
N TYR A 149 3.24 17.56 -2.47
CA TYR A 149 3.36 16.69 -1.29
C TYR A 149 2.08 16.71 -0.45
N ARG A 150 1.59 17.91 -0.13
CA ARG A 150 0.34 18.08 0.63
C ARG A 150 -0.86 17.45 -0.09
N ALA A 151 -0.94 17.63 -1.40
CA ALA A 151 -1.96 17.00 -2.23
C ALA A 151 -1.85 15.47 -2.22
N ALA A 152 -0.63 14.92 -2.25
CA ALA A 152 -0.38 13.48 -2.24
C ALA A 152 -0.82 12.84 -0.92
N VAL A 153 -0.43 13.41 0.23
CA VAL A 153 -0.83 12.93 1.57
C VAL A 153 -2.35 13.01 1.75
N GLN A 154 -2.96 14.12 1.35
CA GLN A 154 -4.42 14.27 1.41
C GLN A 154 -5.11 13.23 0.53
N TYR A 155 -4.66 13.09 -0.71
CA TYR A 155 -5.29 12.18 -1.66
C TYR A 155 -5.10 10.71 -1.26
N PHE A 156 -3.95 10.36 -0.70
CA PHE A 156 -3.74 9.03 -0.14
C PHE A 156 -4.73 8.71 0.99
N THR A 157 -4.98 9.66 1.89
CA THR A 157 -5.97 9.50 2.96
C THR A 157 -7.38 9.28 2.40
N GLU A 158 -7.75 9.96 1.32
CA GLU A 158 -9.05 9.77 0.64
C GLU A 158 -9.15 8.38 -0.02
N ILE A 159 -8.06 7.90 -0.62
CA ILE A 159 -7.97 6.55 -1.21
C ILE A 159 -8.09 5.47 -0.13
N GLN A 160 -7.42 5.64 1.02
CA GLN A 160 -7.54 4.72 2.15
C GLN A 160 -8.99 4.65 2.67
N ARG A 161 -9.66 5.80 2.79
CA ARG A 161 -11.07 5.86 3.22
C ARG A 161 -12.03 5.16 2.26
N SER A 162 -11.72 5.17 0.96
CA SER A 162 -12.51 4.44 -0.05
C SER A 162 -12.17 2.94 -0.12
N GLY A 163 -11.16 2.48 0.62
CA GLY A 163 -10.77 1.07 0.66
C GLY A 163 -10.21 0.55 -0.66
N ILE A 164 -9.69 1.43 -1.51
CA ILE A 164 -9.12 1.05 -2.80
C ILE A 164 -7.74 0.43 -2.56
N VAL A 165 -7.60 -0.83 -2.98
CA VAL A 165 -6.37 -1.62 -2.87
C VAL A 165 -5.98 -2.09 -4.26
N THR A 166 -5.04 -1.38 -4.89
CA THR A 166 -4.52 -1.69 -6.23
C THR A 166 -2.99 -1.59 -6.24
N PRO A 167 -2.29 -2.30 -7.15
CA PRO A 167 -0.84 -2.20 -7.25
C PRO A 167 -0.37 -0.78 -7.57
N GLU A 168 -1.17 0.00 -8.31
CA GLU A 168 -0.86 1.41 -8.62
C GLU A 168 -0.85 2.28 -7.36
N VAL A 169 -1.80 2.06 -6.43
CA VAL A 169 -1.79 2.74 -5.13
C VAL A 169 -0.55 2.35 -4.34
N LEU A 170 -0.22 1.06 -4.27
CA LEU A 170 0.98 0.59 -3.57
C LEU A 170 2.26 1.23 -4.15
N GLN A 171 2.41 1.23 -5.47
CA GLN A 171 3.54 1.86 -6.14
C GLN A 171 3.62 3.35 -5.80
N GLY A 172 2.49 4.07 -5.80
CA GLY A 172 2.43 5.46 -5.37
C GLY A 172 2.86 5.65 -3.91
N CYS A 173 2.46 4.77 -3.00
CA CYS A 173 2.87 4.82 -1.59
C CYS A 173 4.38 4.65 -1.41
N ILE A 174 4.99 3.76 -2.18
CA ILE A 174 6.45 3.56 -2.17
C ILE A 174 7.16 4.83 -2.63
N LEU A 175 6.68 5.46 -3.71
CA LEU A 175 7.25 6.73 -4.19
C LEU A 175 7.11 7.86 -3.16
N LEU A 176 5.96 7.93 -2.48
CA LEU A 176 5.72 8.91 -1.41
C LEU A 176 6.66 8.68 -0.21
N ALA A 177 6.82 7.43 0.22
CA ALA A 177 7.73 7.07 1.32
C ALA A 177 9.19 7.45 1.01
N ILE A 178 9.63 7.23 -0.22
CA ILE A 178 10.98 7.61 -0.65
C ILE A 178 11.16 9.13 -0.65
N TYR A 179 10.15 9.87 -1.11
CA TYR A 179 10.17 11.34 -1.03
C TYR A 179 10.30 11.82 0.41
N GLU A 180 9.49 11.27 1.33
CA GLU A 180 9.52 11.63 2.75
C GLU A 180 10.86 11.30 3.41
N TRP A 181 11.44 10.15 3.09
CA TRP A 181 12.76 9.76 3.56
C TRP A 181 13.86 10.67 3.02
N GLY A 182 13.82 11.01 1.73
CA GLY A 182 14.78 11.91 1.08
C GLY A 182 14.77 13.34 1.62
N HIS A 183 13.62 13.80 2.14
CA HIS A 183 13.45 15.12 2.76
C HIS A 183 13.54 15.08 4.30
N ALA A 184 13.99 13.98 4.90
CA ALA A 184 14.15 13.80 6.34
C ALA A 184 12.86 13.96 7.18
N ILE A 185 11.69 13.63 6.61
CA ILE A 185 10.40 13.60 7.31
C ILE A 185 10.20 12.21 7.96
N TYR A 186 11.09 11.85 8.90
CA TYR A 186 11.22 10.48 9.40
C TYR A 186 9.93 9.83 9.92
N PRO A 187 9.10 10.48 10.78
CA PRO A 187 7.89 9.84 11.28
C PRO A 187 6.86 9.55 10.19
N ALA A 188 6.79 10.40 9.16
CA ALA A 188 5.90 10.18 8.02
C ALA A 188 6.41 9.02 7.15
N ALA A 189 7.72 9.01 6.85
CA ALA A 189 8.34 7.96 6.05
C ALA A 189 8.11 6.56 6.66
N GLU A 190 8.34 6.38 7.96
CA GLU A 190 8.08 5.13 8.70
C GLU A 190 6.63 4.65 8.56
N ILE A 191 5.66 5.57 8.71
CA ILE A 191 4.23 5.26 8.58
C ILE A 191 3.90 4.87 7.13
N SER A 192 4.43 5.60 6.16
CA SER A 192 4.21 5.34 4.74
C SER A 192 4.79 3.99 4.31
N ILE A 193 5.97 3.61 4.81
CA ILE A 193 6.61 2.31 4.57
C ILE A 193 5.78 1.19 5.19
N GLY A 194 5.42 1.32 6.47
CA GLY A 194 4.58 0.32 7.14
C GLY A 194 3.21 0.16 6.47
N THR A 195 2.64 1.24 5.95
CA THR A 195 1.40 1.20 5.18
C THR A 195 1.59 0.51 3.85
N SER A 196 2.69 0.78 3.14
CA SER A 196 3.04 0.12 1.88
C SER A 196 3.19 -1.40 2.07
N LEU A 197 3.84 -1.83 3.14
CA LEU A 197 3.96 -3.25 3.48
C LEU A 197 2.58 -3.90 3.70
N ARG A 198 1.69 -3.24 4.45
CA ARG A 198 0.32 -3.75 4.66
C ARG A 198 -0.48 -3.81 3.35
N TYR A 199 -0.34 -2.83 2.48
CA TYR A 199 -0.95 -2.85 1.15
C TYR A 199 -0.43 -4.02 0.31
N ALA A 200 0.88 -4.27 0.30
CA ALA A 200 1.47 -5.40 -0.41
C ALA A 200 0.95 -6.75 0.10
N LEU A 201 0.87 -6.93 1.43
CA LEU A 201 0.28 -8.12 2.03
C LEU A 201 -1.20 -8.28 1.68
N SER A 202 -1.96 -7.18 1.63
CA SER A 202 -3.38 -7.21 1.22
C SER A 202 -3.59 -7.57 -0.25
N LEU A 203 -2.61 -7.27 -1.11
CA LEU A 203 -2.54 -7.70 -2.51
C LEU A 203 -2.02 -9.15 -2.65
N GLY A 204 -1.70 -9.81 -1.54
CA GLY A 204 -1.15 -11.16 -1.51
C GLY A 204 0.27 -11.24 -2.05
N MET A 205 1.02 -10.14 -2.06
CA MET A 205 2.43 -10.15 -2.45
C MET A 205 3.27 -10.84 -1.37
N GLY A 206 4.29 -11.59 -1.78
CA GLY A 206 5.18 -12.26 -0.84
C GLY A 206 6.17 -13.22 -1.51
N TRP A 207 7.19 -13.62 -0.76
CA TRP A 207 8.28 -14.48 -1.25
C TRP A 207 7.82 -15.89 -1.64
N ASN A 208 6.84 -16.42 -0.92
CA ASN A 208 6.34 -17.79 -1.09
C ASN A 208 5.12 -17.87 -2.01
N LYS A 209 4.91 -16.88 -2.89
CA LYS A 209 3.86 -16.96 -3.92
C LYS A 209 4.24 -18.09 -4.87
N THR A 210 3.78 -19.30 -4.54
CA THR A 210 3.74 -20.40 -5.51
C THR A 210 2.83 -19.90 -6.60
N THR A 211 3.30 -19.88 -7.84
CA THR A 211 2.60 -19.44 -9.06
C THR A 211 1.40 -20.36 -9.33
N GLN A 212 0.45 -20.43 -8.42
CA GLN A 212 -0.83 -21.08 -8.62
C GLN A 212 -1.73 -20.06 -9.33
N GLY A 213 -1.45 -19.95 -10.63
CA GLY A 213 -2.31 -19.41 -11.69
C GLY A 213 -3.33 -18.36 -11.28
N ALA A 214 -2.92 -17.09 -11.30
CA ALA A 214 -3.84 -16.12 -11.86
C ALA A 214 -3.94 -16.46 -13.35
N LEU A 215 -5.10 -16.95 -13.79
CA LEU A 215 -5.28 -17.50 -15.15
C LEU A 215 -4.98 -16.49 -16.28
N ASP A 216 -4.79 -15.21 -15.93
CA ASP A 216 -4.54 -14.10 -16.86
C ASP A 216 -3.28 -13.25 -16.53
N SER A 217 -2.42 -13.64 -15.57
CA SER A 217 -1.22 -12.84 -15.27
C SER A 217 -0.19 -12.95 -16.40
N THR A 218 0.12 -11.83 -17.04
CA THR A 218 1.25 -11.79 -17.97
C THR A 218 2.54 -11.89 -17.15
N TRP A 219 3.57 -12.58 -17.66
CA TRP A 219 4.90 -12.62 -17.03
C TRP A 219 5.42 -11.23 -16.60
N ALA A 220 5.08 -10.19 -17.37
CA ALA A 220 5.41 -8.80 -17.07
C ALA A 220 4.73 -8.27 -15.79
N ASP A 221 3.50 -8.69 -15.51
CA ASP A 221 2.75 -8.26 -14.32
C ASP A 221 3.30 -8.96 -13.06
N GLU A 222 3.72 -10.23 -13.16
CA GLU A 222 4.40 -10.94 -12.06
C GLU A 222 5.79 -10.39 -11.75
N GLU A 223 6.52 -9.99 -12.78
CA GLU A 223 7.81 -9.31 -12.64
C GLU A 223 7.65 -7.96 -11.95
N GLU A 224 6.63 -7.18 -12.32
CA GLU A 224 6.30 -5.90 -11.67
C GLU A 224 5.98 -6.11 -10.19
N GLU A 225 5.19 -7.14 -9.86
CA GLU A 225 4.88 -7.50 -8.47
C GLU A 225 6.14 -7.83 -7.67
N ARG A 226 7.00 -8.70 -8.20
CA ARG A 226 8.25 -9.09 -7.52
C ARG A 226 9.17 -7.90 -7.29
N ARG A 227 9.32 -7.00 -8.26
CA ARG A 227 10.13 -5.77 -8.09
C ARG A 227 9.54 -4.83 -7.05
N THR A 228 8.21 -4.69 -7.03
CA THR A 228 7.50 -3.88 -6.04
C THR A 228 7.73 -4.44 -4.63
N TRP A 229 7.61 -5.76 -4.45
CA TRP A 229 7.89 -6.42 -3.17
C TRP A 229 9.35 -6.22 -2.72
N TRP A 230 10.31 -6.40 -3.63
CA TRP A 230 11.72 -6.16 -3.35
C TRP A 230 12.01 -4.72 -2.94
N ALA A 231 11.39 -3.73 -3.59
CA ALA A 231 11.56 -2.33 -3.23
C ALA A 231 11.10 -2.04 -1.79
N ILE A 232 9.94 -2.56 -1.38
CA ILE A 232 9.45 -2.43 -0.01
C ILE A 232 10.44 -3.04 0.98
N TYR A 233 10.89 -4.26 0.71
CA TYR A 233 11.86 -4.94 1.56
C TYR A 233 13.17 -4.15 1.72
N VAL A 234 13.69 -3.58 0.64
CA VAL A 234 14.90 -2.77 0.69
C VAL A 234 14.68 -1.51 1.52
N ILE A 235 13.57 -0.80 1.29
CA ILE A 235 13.27 0.45 2.01
C ILE A 235 13.06 0.20 3.50
N GLU A 236 12.32 -0.85 3.88
CA GLU A 236 12.13 -1.25 5.28
C GLU A 236 13.44 -1.55 6.01
N ARG A 237 14.49 -1.96 5.29
CA ARG A 237 15.81 -2.24 5.86
C ARG A 237 16.72 -1.01 5.96
N LEU A 238 16.40 0.06 5.24
CA LEU A 238 17.20 1.28 5.19
C LEU A 238 16.77 2.32 6.23
N VAL A 239 15.55 2.19 6.77
CA VAL A 239 15.06 3.01 7.88
C VAL A 239 15.31 2.27 9.20
#